data_AF-A0A3S1ALX3-F1
#
_entry.id   AF-A0A3S1ALX3-F1
#
_cell.length_a   1.000
_cell.length_b   1.000
_cell.length_c   1.000
_cell.angle_alpha   90.00
_cell.angle_beta   90.00
_cell.angle_gamma   90.00
#
_symmetry.space_group_name_H-M   'P 1'
#
loop_
_entity.id
_entity.type
_entity.pdbx_description
1 polymer ?
#
loop_
_entity_poly.entity_id
_entity_poly.type
_entity_poly.pdbx_seq_one_letter_code
_entity_poly.pdbx_strand_id
1 'polypeptide(L)'
;MPVQNGTVQQEYSGMKPTLMIFALIGLVGCMRAPDPAPPVPLPPPDNGLEEREPDSCGAGELSSLIGQPEGMIRTVPMARAYRVIPLGAIVTQEYNAQRVDFYLDENNLISRISCG
;
A
#
# COMPACT_ATOMS: atom_id res chain seq x y z
N MET A 1 28.23 26.99 -21.75
CA MET A 1 27.56 27.31 -23.03
C MET A 1 26.72 26.09 -23.41
N PRO A 2 25.41 26.06 -23.13
CA PRO A 2 24.53 24.99 -23.61
C PRO A 2 23.62 25.49 -24.74
N VAL A 3 23.69 24.85 -25.91
CA VAL A 3 22.73 25.04 -27.00
C VAL A 3 21.93 23.75 -27.10
N GLN A 4 20.68 23.79 -26.64
CA GLN A 4 19.66 22.81 -26.96
C GLN A 4 19.20 23.08 -28.39
N ASN A 5 19.29 22.09 -29.27
CA ASN A 5 18.84 22.23 -30.65
C ASN A 5 17.97 21.04 -31.06
N GLY A 6 16.77 21.35 -31.57
CA GLY A 6 16.10 20.52 -32.56
C GLY A 6 15.11 19.49 -32.02
N THR A 7 13.92 19.96 -31.65
CA THR A 7 12.68 19.20 -31.83
C THR A 7 12.51 18.86 -33.32
N VAL A 8 12.55 17.57 -33.68
CA VAL A 8 12.00 17.08 -34.96
C VAL A 8 10.89 16.11 -34.61
N GLN A 9 9.67 16.67 -34.53
CA GLN A 9 8.43 15.93 -34.71
C GLN A 9 8.42 15.42 -36.16
N GLN A 10 8.77 14.16 -36.39
CA GLN A 10 8.64 13.54 -37.71
C GLN A 10 7.23 12.97 -37.84
N GLU A 11 6.35 13.77 -38.46
CA GLU A 11 5.16 13.31 -39.14
C GLU A 11 5.55 12.22 -40.15
N TYR A 12 5.33 10.95 -39.81
CA TYR A 12 5.38 9.83 -40.76
C TYR A 12 3.93 9.44 -41.12
N SER A 13 3.22 10.37 -41.77
CA SER A 13 1.97 10.09 -42.50
C SER A 13 2.33 9.89 -43.97
N GLY A 14 2.50 8.63 -44.38
CA GLY A 14 2.97 8.28 -45.72
C GLY A 14 2.83 6.79 -46.03
N MET A 15 1.70 6.44 -46.61
CA MET A 15 1.23 5.11 -47.01
C MET A 15 2.12 4.41 -48.08
N LYS A 16 2.55 3.16 -47.78
CA LYS A 16 3.01 2.04 -48.67
C LYS A 16 4.44 2.09 -49.26
N PRO A 17 5.09 0.94 -49.59
CA PRO A 17 4.93 -0.45 -49.12
C PRO A 17 6.30 -1.14 -48.91
N THR A 18 6.78 -1.26 -47.68
CA THR A 18 7.97 -2.08 -47.38
C THR A 18 7.64 -3.11 -46.29
N LEU A 19 6.53 -3.81 -46.54
CA LEU A 19 6.14 -5.03 -45.86
C LEU A 19 6.93 -6.17 -46.50
N MET A 20 8.16 -6.42 -46.05
CA MET A 20 8.94 -7.66 -46.25
C MET A 20 10.38 -7.33 -45.85
N ILE A 21 10.82 -7.69 -44.63
CA ILE A 21 12.20 -8.00 -44.18
C ILE A 21 12.17 -8.22 -42.64
N PHE A 22 11.15 -8.91 -42.11
CA PHE A 22 11.13 -9.29 -40.68
C PHE A 22 10.81 -10.78 -40.46
N ALA A 23 10.84 -11.59 -41.53
CA ALA A 23 10.25 -12.92 -41.57
C ALA A 23 11.26 -14.09 -41.64
N LEU A 24 12.52 -13.95 -41.20
CA LEU A 24 13.55 -14.96 -41.50
C LEU A 24 14.56 -15.31 -40.39
N ILE A 25 14.21 -15.13 -39.12
CA ILE A 25 15.04 -15.64 -38.01
C ILE A 25 14.13 -16.34 -36.99
N GLY A 26 13.88 -17.64 -37.18
CA GLY A 26 12.87 -18.34 -36.38
C GLY A 26 13.06 -19.83 -36.13
N LEU A 27 14.23 -20.44 -36.42
CA LEU A 27 14.40 -21.88 -36.21
C LEU A 27 15.80 -22.23 -35.67
N VAL A 28 16.01 -22.03 -34.37
CA VAL A 28 17.05 -22.73 -33.61
C VAL A 28 16.46 -23.27 -32.30
N GLY A 29 16.23 -24.59 -32.29
CA GLY A 29 16.40 -25.48 -31.13
C GLY A 29 15.26 -25.59 -30.09
N CYS A 30 14.54 -26.72 -30.12
CA CYS A 30 13.85 -27.24 -28.92
C CYS A 30 14.69 -28.37 -28.31
N MET A 31 15.55 -28.05 -27.32
CA MET A 31 16.08 -29.08 -26.42
C MET A 31 15.06 -29.31 -25.29
N ARG A 32 14.68 -30.57 -25.03
CA ARG A 32 13.82 -30.91 -23.89
C ARG A 32 14.66 -30.91 -22.62
N ALA A 33 14.31 -30.03 -21.69
CA ALA A 33 14.86 -30.05 -20.34
C ALA A 33 14.37 -31.28 -19.57
N PRO A 34 15.17 -31.84 -18.64
CA PRO A 34 14.73 -32.90 -17.73
C PRO A 34 13.49 -32.48 -16.92
N ASP A 35 12.61 -33.43 -16.64
CA ASP A 35 11.42 -33.18 -15.83
C ASP A 35 11.78 -32.70 -14.41
N PRO A 36 11.09 -31.66 -13.90
CA PRO A 36 11.32 -31.17 -12.55
C PRO A 36 10.88 -32.23 -11.52
N ALA A 37 11.69 -32.38 -10.48
CA ALA A 37 11.36 -33.23 -9.34
C ALA A 37 10.03 -32.82 -8.68
N PRO A 38 9.31 -33.75 -8.01
CA PRO A 38 8.07 -33.44 -7.33
C PRO A 38 8.26 -32.28 -6.34
N PRO A 39 7.37 -31.28 -6.32
CA PRO A 39 7.48 -30.18 -5.39
C PRO A 39 7.34 -30.69 -3.95
N VAL A 40 8.39 -30.50 -3.16
CA VAL A 40 8.32 -30.68 -1.71
C VAL A 40 7.49 -29.52 -1.14
N PRO A 41 6.47 -29.78 -0.31
CA PRO A 41 5.73 -28.70 0.34
C PRO A 41 6.67 -27.81 1.14
N LEU A 42 6.84 -26.58 0.70
CA LEU A 42 7.52 -25.56 1.48
C LEU A 42 6.58 -25.13 2.61
N PRO A 43 7.07 -24.93 3.85
CA PRO A 43 6.27 -24.23 4.85
C PRO A 43 5.87 -22.86 4.30
N PRO A 44 4.70 -22.33 4.70
CA PRO A 44 4.31 -20.98 4.32
C PRO A 44 5.46 -20.01 4.67
N PRO A 45 5.75 -19.02 3.81
CA PRO A 45 6.81 -18.07 4.09
C PRO A 45 6.49 -17.38 5.43
N ASP A 46 7.37 -17.52 6.41
CA ASP A 46 7.35 -16.70 7.61
C ASP A 46 7.86 -15.32 7.21
N ASN A 47 6.92 -14.47 6.82
CA ASN A 47 7.16 -13.09 6.41
C ASN A 47 7.46 -12.18 7.62
N GLY A 48 7.50 -12.71 8.84
CA GLY A 48 7.73 -11.93 10.07
C GLY A 48 6.69 -10.83 10.29
N LEU A 49 5.54 -10.93 9.62
CA LEU A 49 4.42 -10.02 9.78
C LEU A 49 3.42 -10.67 10.74
N GLU A 50 3.28 -10.12 11.93
CA GLU A 50 2.14 -10.42 12.79
C GLU A 50 0.87 -9.94 12.07
N GLU A 51 -0.04 -10.86 11.81
CA GLU A 51 -1.37 -10.54 11.29
C GLU A 51 -2.04 -9.60 12.30
N ARG A 52 -2.61 -8.47 11.85
CA ARG A 52 -3.36 -7.63 12.78
C ARG A 52 -4.63 -8.37 13.16
N GLU A 53 -4.80 -8.64 14.45
CA GLU A 53 -6.07 -9.13 14.97
C GLU A 53 -7.25 -8.26 14.47
N PRO A 54 -8.42 -8.90 14.22
CA PRO A 54 -9.65 -8.17 13.91
C PRO A 54 -9.97 -7.18 15.02
N ASP A 55 -10.72 -6.12 14.70
CA ASP A 55 -11.03 -4.96 15.58
C ASP A 55 -11.32 -5.34 17.04
N SER A 56 -10.25 -5.49 17.81
CA SER A 56 -10.28 -6.06 19.15
C SER A 56 -10.57 -5.01 20.19
N CYS A 57 -10.40 -3.73 19.82
CA CYS A 57 -10.65 -2.54 20.64
C CYS A 57 -12.00 -1.85 20.33
N GLY A 58 -12.74 -2.25 19.30
CA GLY A 58 -14.03 -1.64 18.93
C GLY A 58 -13.88 -0.29 18.21
N ALA A 59 -12.75 -0.06 17.54
CA ALA A 59 -12.49 1.17 16.78
C ALA A 59 -13.53 1.41 15.68
N GLY A 60 -14.10 0.35 15.09
CA GLY A 60 -15.11 0.42 14.05
C GLY A 60 -16.40 1.10 14.52
N GLU A 61 -16.78 0.94 15.79
CA GLU A 61 -17.99 1.56 16.36
C GLU A 61 -17.85 3.09 16.49
N LEU A 62 -16.61 3.58 16.45
CA LEU A 62 -16.25 4.98 16.68
C LEU A 62 -16.04 5.77 15.39
N SER A 63 -16.24 5.15 14.23
CA SER A 63 -16.01 5.76 12.91
C SER A 63 -16.79 7.06 12.68
N SER A 64 -17.90 7.26 13.40
CA SER A 64 -18.70 8.49 13.37
C SER A 64 -17.97 9.72 13.91
N LEU A 65 -16.89 9.53 14.67
CA LEU A 65 -16.06 10.61 15.20
C LEU A 65 -15.05 11.13 14.18
N ILE A 66 -14.83 10.44 13.06
CA ILE A 66 -13.91 10.93 12.02
C ILE A 66 -14.41 12.28 11.49
N GLY A 67 -13.52 13.26 11.44
CA GLY A 67 -13.80 14.65 11.09
C GLY A 67 -14.35 15.51 12.25
N GLN A 68 -14.60 14.93 13.42
CA GLN A 68 -15.01 15.67 14.61
C GLN A 68 -13.81 16.24 15.37
N PRO A 69 -13.98 17.34 16.12
CA PRO A 69 -12.95 17.85 17.03
C PRO A 69 -12.61 16.83 18.12
N GLU A 70 -11.36 16.82 18.58
CA GLU A 70 -10.87 15.97 19.68
C GLU A 70 -11.81 15.95 20.90
N GLY A 71 -12.41 17.10 21.25
CA GLY A 71 -13.31 17.23 22.40
C GLY A 71 -14.53 16.28 22.35
N MET A 72 -14.96 15.85 21.16
CA MET A 72 -16.07 14.92 20.97
C MET A 72 -15.77 13.51 21.49
N ILE A 73 -14.50 13.14 21.69
CA ILE A 73 -14.12 11.85 22.30
C ILE A 73 -14.73 11.70 23.70
N ARG A 74 -14.96 12.81 24.42
CA ARG A 74 -15.53 12.78 25.78
C ARG A 74 -17.04 12.53 25.82
N THR A 75 -17.74 12.67 24.70
CA THR A 75 -19.21 12.53 24.65
C THR A 75 -19.66 11.11 24.39
N VAL A 76 -18.74 10.23 23.99
CA VAL A 76 -19.02 8.82 23.68
C VAL A 76 -18.58 7.95 24.85
N PRO A 77 -19.45 7.05 25.35
CA PRO A 77 -19.08 6.12 26.40
C PRO A 77 -18.11 5.07 25.84
N MET A 78 -16.91 4.97 26.44
CA MET A 78 -15.92 3.95 26.09
C MET A 78 -15.46 3.23 27.35
N ALA A 79 -15.47 1.90 27.33
CA ALA A 79 -15.00 1.07 28.43
C ALA A 79 -13.48 0.82 28.42
N ARG A 80 -12.81 1.19 27.32
CA ARG A 80 -11.41 0.85 27.05
C ARG A 80 -10.49 2.04 27.25
N ALA A 81 -9.21 1.75 27.48
CA ALA A 81 -8.18 2.77 27.45
C ALA A 81 -8.08 3.37 26.04
N TYR A 82 -7.81 4.67 25.96
CA TYR A 82 -7.54 5.32 24.69
C TYR A 82 -6.37 6.29 24.81
N ARG A 83 -5.78 6.62 23.66
CA ARG A 83 -4.72 7.60 23.52
C ARG A 83 -5.04 8.51 22.35
N VAL A 84 -4.80 9.80 22.53
CA VAL A 84 -4.91 10.81 21.49
C VAL A 84 -3.50 11.12 20.99
N ILE A 85 -3.32 11.06 19.68
CA ILE A 85 -2.04 11.23 18.99
C ILE A 85 -2.18 12.43 18.06
N PRO A 86 -1.66 13.62 18.45
CA PRO A 86 -1.58 14.77 17.57
C PRO A 86 -0.74 14.47 16.33
N LEU A 87 -0.95 15.24 15.26
CA LEU A 87 -0.13 15.12 14.06
C LEU A 87 1.35 15.33 14.40
N GLY A 88 2.20 14.40 13.96
CA GLY A 88 3.66 14.46 14.16
C GLY A 88 4.12 14.10 15.58
N ALA A 89 3.21 13.69 16.47
CA ALA A 89 3.59 13.25 17.81
C ALA A 89 4.52 12.03 17.77
N ILE A 90 5.57 12.06 18.60
CA ILE A 90 6.46 10.93 18.78
C ILE A 90 5.93 10.10 19.95
N VAL A 91 5.55 8.85 19.66
CA VAL A 91 5.01 7.90 20.63
C VAL A 91 5.88 6.64 20.69
N THR A 92 5.81 5.92 21.79
CA THR A 92 6.42 4.59 21.91
C THR A 92 5.71 3.60 20.98
N GLN A 93 6.47 2.74 20.32
CA GLN A 93 5.95 1.70 19.40
C GLN A 93 5.56 0.43 20.16
N GLU A 94 4.84 0.57 21.27
CA GLU A 94 4.26 -0.54 22.02
C GLU A 94 2.85 -0.82 21.52
N TYR A 95 2.60 -2.05 21.06
CA TYR A 95 1.29 -2.48 20.59
C TYR A 95 0.40 -2.96 21.74
N ASN A 96 -0.82 -2.42 21.81
CA ASN A 96 -1.87 -2.83 22.72
C ASN A 96 -3.20 -3.01 21.96
N ALA A 97 -3.55 -4.26 21.69
CA ALA A 97 -4.78 -4.62 20.96
C ALA A 97 -6.10 -4.16 21.65
N GLN A 98 -6.06 -3.79 22.92
CA GLN A 98 -7.24 -3.38 23.70
C GLN A 98 -7.37 -1.86 23.86
N ARG A 99 -6.40 -1.08 23.34
CA ARG A 99 -6.38 0.38 23.38
C ARG A 99 -6.84 0.98 22.06
N VAL A 100 -7.61 2.06 22.13
CA VAL A 100 -8.03 2.85 20.97
C VAL A 100 -7.08 4.03 20.81
N ASP A 101 -6.46 4.16 19.64
CA ASP A 101 -5.65 5.32 19.26
C ASP A 101 -6.47 6.24 18.33
N PHE A 102 -6.66 7.49 18.75
CA PHE A 102 -7.25 8.58 17.96
C PHE A 102 -6.14 9.44 17.37
N TYR A 103 -6.04 9.50 16.05
CA TYR A 103 -5.08 10.35 15.36
C TYR A 103 -5.75 11.66 14.98
N LEU A 104 -5.08 12.77 15.27
CA LEU A 104 -5.54 14.11 14.90
C LEU A 104 -4.82 14.60 13.65
N ASP A 105 -5.50 15.41 12.86
CA ASP A 105 -4.90 16.21 11.78
C ASP A 105 -4.37 17.57 12.27
N GLU A 106 -3.93 18.40 11.32
CA GLU A 106 -3.43 19.77 11.57
C GLU A 106 -4.45 20.71 12.22
N ASN A 107 -5.75 20.42 12.06
CA ASN A 107 -6.85 21.21 12.60
C ASN A 107 -7.40 20.67 13.93
N ASN A 108 -6.74 19.66 14.52
CA ASN A 108 -7.21 18.91 15.69
C ASN A 108 -8.54 18.18 15.46
N LEU A 109 -8.81 17.77 14.22
CA LEU A 109 -9.90 16.88 13.87
C LEU A 109 -9.42 15.44 13.86
N ILE A 110 -10.29 14.52 14.26
CA ILE A 110 -9.99 13.09 14.26
C ILE A 110 -9.90 12.61 12.81
N SER A 111 -8.71 12.21 12.38
CA SER A 111 -8.45 11.78 11.00
C SER A 111 -8.46 10.26 10.86
N ARG A 112 -8.12 9.53 11.92
CA ARG A 112 -8.05 8.07 11.94
C ARG A 112 -8.26 7.52 13.35
N ILE A 113 -8.84 6.33 13.41
CA ILE A 113 -9.01 5.56 14.63
C ILE A 113 -8.46 4.14 14.38
N SER A 114 -7.66 3.60 15.31
CA SER A 114 -7.15 2.23 15.21
C SER A 114 -6.90 1.59 16.57
N CYS A 115 -6.80 0.26 16.59
CA CYS A 115 -6.31 -0.47 17.77
C CYS A 115 -4.78 -0.49 17.78
N GLY A 116 -4.15 -0.12 18.90
CA GLY A 116 -2.71 0.01 18.98
C GLY A 116 -2.16 0.44 20.31
#